data_AF-A0A7C0W2Y6-F1
#
_entry.id   AF-A0A7C0W2Y6-F1
#
_cell.length_a   1.000
_cell.length_b   1.000
_cell.length_c   1.000
_cell.angle_alpha   90.00
_cell.angle_beta   90.00
_cell.angle_gamma   90.00
#
_symmetry.space_group_name_H-M   'P 1'
#
loop_
_entity.id
_entity.type
_entity.pdbx_description
1 polymer ?
#
loop_
_entity_poly.entity_id
_entity_poly.type
_entity_poly.pdbx_seq_one_letter_code
_entity_poly.pdbx_strand_id
1 'polypeptide(L)'
;MKIVINLEKESANLEKIEKIASIINNADKIKTDRYFVRLIDSRHNFIAESYCTTTEVNNKFLNFLENSISCSVIWKLIAEIVIDEDAQVIQVKFREREWGYDKMAKREWE
;
A
#
# COMPACT_ATOMS: atom_id res chain seq x y z
N MET A 1 6.63 8.27 13.27
CA MET A 1 7.44 7.06 13.14
C MET A 1 7.40 6.58 11.68
N LYS A 2 8.50 6.03 11.13
CA LYS A 2 8.55 5.50 9.76
C LYS A 2 8.76 3.98 9.74
N ILE A 3 7.87 3.26 9.07
CA ILE A 3 7.87 1.81 8.93
C ILE A 3 8.06 1.45 7.46
N VAL A 4 8.99 0.52 7.18
CA VAL A 4 9.29 0.04 5.82
C VAL A 4 9.11 -1.47 5.80
N ILE A 5 8.30 -1.96 4.86
CA ILE A 5 7.97 -3.38 4.71
C ILE A 5 8.44 -3.84 3.33
N ASN A 6 9.49 -4.63 3.30
CA ASN A 6 10.00 -5.26 2.08
C ASN A 6 9.29 -6.59 1.80
N LEU A 7 8.75 -6.72 0.59
CA LEU A 7 7.95 -7.86 0.13
C LEU A 7 8.73 -8.83 -0.79
N GLU A 8 10.06 -8.83 -0.72
CA GLU A 8 10.96 -9.63 -1.59
C GLU A 8 10.85 -11.17 -1.43
N LYS A 9 10.12 -11.69 -0.44
CA LYS A 9 9.96 -13.14 -0.22
C LYS A 9 8.49 -13.50 0.04
N GLU A 10 7.93 -14.37 -0.82
CA GLU A 10 6.49 -14.72 -0.90
C GLU A 10 5.92 -15.47 0.31
N SER A 11 6.73 -16.05 1.21
CA SER A 11 6.25 -17.00 2.21
C SER A 11 5.73 -16.38 3.52
N ALA A 12 5.68 -15.05 3.64
CA ALA A 12 5.34 -14.34 4.90
C ALA A 12 4.29 -13.23 4.68
N ASN A 13 3.41 -13.37 3.69
CA ASN A 13 2.66 -12.24 3.12
C ASN A 13 1.40 -11.85 3.90
N LEU A 14 0.63 -12.82 4.42
CA LEU A 14 -0.60 -12.54 5.18
C LEU A 14 -0.30 -11.93 6.55
N GLU A 15 0.65 -12.49 7.30
CA GLU A 15 1.10 -11.95 8.60
C GLU A 15 1.64 -10.51 8.47
N LYS A 16 2.26 -10.17 7.33
CA LYS A 16 2.73 -8.80 7.04
C LYS A 16 1.58 -7.83 6.80
N ILE A 17 0.48 -8.27 6.19
CA ILE A 17 -0.71 -7.43 5.96
C ILE A 17 -1.49 -7.23 7.26
N GLU A 18 -1.65 -8.27 8.07
CA GLU A 18 -2.21 -8.12 9.42
C GLU A 18 -1.40 -7.13 10.25
N LYS A 19 -0.07 -7.14 10.12
CA LYS A 19 0.80 -6.15 10.74
C LYS A 19 0.56 -4.74 10.20
N ILE A 20 0.38 -4.57 8.88
CA ILE A 20 0.03 -3.28 8.24
C ILE A 20 -1.32 -2.76 8.77
N ALA A 21 -2.34 -3.62 8.76
CA ALA A 21 -3.67 -3.30 9.27
C ALA A 21 -3.62 -2.95 10.76
N SER A 22 -2.81 -3.66 11.55
CA SER A 22 -2.62 -3.36 12.99
C SER A 22 -1.93 -2.02 13.23
N ILE A 23 -0.94 -1.65 12.41
CA ILE A 23 -0.28 -0.33 12.47
C ILE A 23 -1.29 0.77 12.18
N ILE A 24 -2.04 0.65 11.08
CA ILE A 24 -3.04 1.65 10.66
C ILE A 24 -4.17 1.76 11.71
N ASN A 25 -4.67 0.64 12.23
CA ASN A 25 -5.71 0.62 13.27
C ASN A 25 -5.21 1.11 14.64
N ASN A 26 -3.92 0.95 14.97
CA ASN A 26 -3.38 1.55 16.19
C ASN A 26 -3.13 3.04 16.05
N ALA A 27 -2.95 3.53 14.81
CA ALA A 27 -2.85 4.95 14.55
C ALA A 27 -4.17 5.70 14.80
N ASP A 28 -5.32 5.04 15.00
CA ASP A 28 -6.55 5.65 15.55
C ASP A 28 -6.34 6.27 16.94
N LYS A 29 -5.28 5.89 17.67
CA LYS A 29 -4.90 6.57 18.94
C LYS A 29 -4.16 7.89 18.71
N ILE A 30 -3.80 8.22 17.47
CA ILE A 30 -3.08 9.43 17.07
C ILE A 30 -4.03 10.23 16.15
N LYS A 31 -4.20 11.52 16.45
CA LYS A 31 -5.21 12.43 15.88
C LYS A 31 -5.01 12.77 14.40
N THR A 32 -4.99 11.79 13.50
CA THR A 32 -4.74 12.02 12.07
C THR A 32 -5.91 11.46 11.28
N ASP A 33 -6.90 12.31 11.01
CA ASP A 33 -8.14 11.92 10.33
C ASP A 33 -7.94 11.53 8.86
N ARG A 34 -6.73 11.73 8.30
CA ARG A 34 -6.41 11.52 6.88
C ARG A 34 -4.98 11.05 6.67
N TYR A 35 -4.82 10.15 5.71
CA TYR A 35 -3.56 9.70 5.12
C TYR A 35 -3.52 10.08 3.65
N PHE A 36 -2.33 10.42 3.18
CA PHE A 36 -2.02 10.52 1.77
C PHE A 36 -1.49 9.18 1.28
N VAL A 37 -2.31 8.44 0.54
CA VAL A 37 -1.93 7.14 -0.03
C VAL A 37 -1.46 7.35 -1.46
N ARG A 38 -0.27 6.86 -1.80
CA ARG A 38 0.30 6.94 -3.16
C ARG A 38 0.88 5.62 -3.64
N LEU A 39 0.64 5.34 -4.91
CA LEU A 39 1.13 4.19 -5.66
C LEU A 39 2.18 4.71 -6.63
N ILE A 40 3.41 4.21 -6.51
CA ILE A 40 4.54 4.63 -7.33
C ILE A 40 5.30 3.44 -7.89
N ASP A 41 5.90 3.59 -9.05
CA ASP A 41 6.86 2.59 -9.54
C ASP A 41 8.24 2.74 -8.85
N SER A 42 9.18 1.87 -9.24
CA SER A 42 10.53 1.89 -8.67
C SER A 42 11.36 3.14 -9.07
N ARG A 43 11.00 3.81 -10.17
CA ARG A 43 11.54 5.11 -10.59
C ARG A 43 10.84 6.28 -9.91
N HIS A 44 9.88 6.00 -9.03
CA HIS A 44 9.02 6.98 -8.36
C HIS A 44 8.11 7.73 -9.34
N ASN A 45 7.83 7.14 -10.52
CA ASN A 45 6.75 7.62 -11.37
C ASN A 45 5.42 7.36 -10.68
N PHE A 46 4.54 8.32 -10.84
CA PHE A 46 3.25 8.33 -10.22
C PHE A 46 2.25 7.43 -10.94
N ILE A 47 1.62 6.50 -10.22
CA ILE A 47 0.58 5.60 -10.75
C ILE A 47 -0.80 6.09 -10.31
N ALA A 48 -0.98 6.28 -9.00
CA ALA A 48 -2.23 6.77 -8.41
C ALA A 48 -2.00 7.37 -7.01
N GLU A 49 -2.91 8.24 -6.56
CA GLU A 49 -2.95 8.77 -5.20
C GLU A 49 -4.38 9.05 -4.79
N SER A 50 -4.59 9.05 -3.48
CA SER A 50 -5.79 9.58 -2.88
C SER A 50 -5.47 10.08 -1.49
N TYR A 51 -6.16 11.14 -1.10
CA TYR A 51 -6.35 11.42 0.32
C TYR A 51 -7.44 10.48 0.82
N CYS A 52 -7.12 9.69 1.84
CA CYS A 52 -8.02 8.72 2.44
C CYS A 52 -8.14 9.01 3.94
N THR A 53 -9.34 9.03 4.47
CA THR A 53 -9.56 8.95 5.91
C THR A 53 -9.05 7.63 6.48
N THR A 54 -8.85 7.51 7.80
CA THR A 54 -8.45 6.23 8.41
C THR A 54 -9.43 5.11 8.07
N THR A 55 -10.73 5.41 8.05
CA THR A 55 -11.77 4.46 7.62
C THR A 55 -11.61 4.05 6.15
N GLU A 56 -11.30 4.99 5.26
CA GLU A 56 -11.04 4.68 3.84
C GLU A 56 -9.73 3.93 3.65
N VAL A 57 -8.69 4.18 4.45
CA VAL A 57 -7.48 3.35 4.41
C VAL A 57 -7.82 1.92 4.84
N ASN A 58 -8.53 1.75 5.95
CA ASN A 58 -8.93 0.43 6.43
C ASN A 58 -9.81 -0.33 5.43
N ASN A 59 -10.73 0.35 4.74
CA ASN A 59 -11.63 -0.32 3.82
C ASN A 59 -11.05 -0.41 2.40
N LYS A 60 -10.56 0.69 1.82
CA LYS A 60 -10.12 0.77 0.43
C LYS A 60 -8.70 0.24 0.25
N PHE A 61 -7.76 0.66 1.10
CA PHE A 61 -6.37 0.25 0.95
C PHE A 61 -6.13 -1.20 1.39
N LEU A 62 -6.76 -1.68 2.47
CA LEU A 62 -6.66 -3.10 2.82
C LEU A 62 -7.35 -3.99 1.78
N ASN A 63 -8.53 -3.61 1.26
CA ASN A 63 -9.16 -4.34 0.15
C ASN A 63 -8.25 -4.37 -1.09
N PHE A 64 -7.60 -3.25 -1.43
CA PHE A 64 -6.62 -3.21 -2.51
C PHE A 64 -5.47 -4.22 -2.28
N LEU A 65 -4.93 -4.32 -1.06
CA LEU A 65 -3.87 -5.28 -0.74
C LEU A 65 -4.38 -6.73 -0.81
N GLU A 66 -5.57 -7.02 -0.29
CA GLU A 66 -6.19 -8.35 -0.33
C GLU A 66 -6.50 -8.80 -1.77
N ASN A 67 -7.07 -7.90 -2.58
CA ASN A 67 -7.31 -8.13 -4.00
C ASN A 67 -5.98 -8.30 -4.75
N SER A 68 -4.96 -7.53 -4.37
CA SER A 68 -3.62 -7.68 -4.94
C SER A 68 -3.05 -9.08 -4.65
N ILE A 69 -3.18 -9.62 -3.43
CA ILE A 69 -2.74 -11.01 -3.14
C ILE A 69 -3.46 -12.01 -4.05
N SER A 70 -4.78 -11.85 -4.17
CA SER A 70 -5.61 -12.72 -5.01
C SER A 70 -5.22 -12.60 -6.50
N CYS A 71 -4.80 -11.41 -6.92
CA CYS A 71 -4.24 -11.11 -8.23
C CYS A 71 -2.72 -11.29 -8.22
N SER A 72 -2.27 -12.55 -8.33
CA SER A 72 -0.84 -12.94 -8.22
C SER A 72 0.16 -12.06 -9.00
N VAL A 73 -0.27 -11.40 -10.07
CA VAL A 73 0.55 -10.44 -10.85
C VAL A 73 0.81 -9.15 -10.06
N ILE A 74 -0.24 -8.47 -9.57
CA ILE A 74 -0.08 -7.17 -8.88
C ILE A 74 0.69 -7.34 -7.58
N TRP A 75 0.40 -8.40 -6.81
CA TRP A 75 1.15 -8.68 -5.58
C TRP A 75 2.63 -8.96 -5.85
N LYS A 76 2.95 -9.74 -6.88
CA LYS A 76 4.35 -9.97 -7.31
C LYS A 76 5.03 -8.71 -7.82
N LEU A 77 4.28 -7.65 -8.10
CA LEU A 77 4.84 -6.37 -8.48
C LEU A 77 4.99 -5.43 -7.29
N ILE A 78 4.40 -5.66 -6.11
CA ILE A 78 4.69 -4.81 -4.96
C ILE A 78 6.07 -5.14 -4.40
N ALA A 79 6.97 -4.16 -4.40
CA ALA A 79 8.31 -4.28 -3.84
C ALA A 79 8.33 -3.95 -2.35
N GLU A 80 7.75 -2.80 -2.00
CA GLU A 80 7.88 -2.18 -0.69
C GLU A 80 6.60 -1.42 -0.34
N ILE A 81 6.22 -1.45 0.93
CA ILE A 81 5.19 -0.57 1.50
C ILE A 81 5.85 0.27 2.60
N VAL A 82 5.70 1.58 2.50
CA VAL A 82 6.23 2.54 3.46
C VAL A 82 5.06 3.24 4.14
N ILE A 83 5.06 3.26 5.47
CA ILE A 83 4.09 3.98 6.28
C ILE A 83 4.86 5.01 7.10
N ASP A 84 4.61 6.28 6.84
CA ASP A 84 5.18 7.40 7.58
C ASP A 84 4.05 8.06 8.37
N GLU A 85 3.97 7.75 9.67
CA GLU A 85 2.91 8.26 10.54
C GLU A 85 3.06 9.76 10.81
N ASP A 86 4.29 10.28 10.85
CA ASP A 86 4.52 11.71 11.14
C ASP A 86 4.10 12.56 9.93
N ALA A 87 4.38 12.06 8.73
CA ALA A 87 3.97 12.69 7.47
C ALA A 87 2.55 12.31 7.03
N GLN A 88 1.89 11.35 7.70
CA GLN A 88 0.61 10.77 7.31
C GLN A 88 0.62 10.21 5.88
N VAL A 89 1.71 9.56 5.46
CA VAL A 89 1.87 9.02 4.09
C VAL A 89 1.91 7.51 4.11
N ILE A 90 1.12 6.89 3.24
CA ILE A 90 1.25 5.47 2.89
C ILE A 90 1.71 5.39 1.44
N GLN A 91 2.86 4.76 1.20
CA GLN A 91 3.42 4.61 -0.13
C GLN A 91 3.56 3.14 -0.48
N VAL A 92 2.97 2.75 -1.60
CA VAL A 92 3.18 1.44 -2.24
C VAL A 92 4.15 1.62 -3.38
N LYS A 93 5.31 0.96 -3.28
CA LYS A 93 6.33 0.97 -4.32
C LYS A 93 6.28 -0.34 -5.09
N PHE A 94 6.07 -0.24 -6.40
CA PHE A 94 6.08 -1.38 -7.30
C PHE A 94 7.50 -1.65 -7.85
N ARG A 95 7.81 -2.92 -8.08
CA ARG A 95 8.98 -3.42 -8.80
C ARG A 95 8.92 -2.89 -10.23
N GLU A 96 10.07 -2.52 -10.76
CA GLU A 96 10.19 -2.26 -12.18
C GLU A 96 10.07 -3.57 -12.94
N ARG A 97 8.99 -3.72 -13.73
CA ARG A 97 8.89 -4.47 -15.00
C ARG A 97 7.45 -4.94 -15.19
N GLU A 98 6.77 -4.30 -16.12
CA GLU A 98 5.96 -4.89 -17.20
C GLU A 98 5.15 -3.76 -17.83
N TRP A 99 4.85 -3.86 -19.12
CA TRP A 99 3.99 -2.87 -19.77
C TRP A 99 2.54 -3.10 -19.33
N GLY A 100 1.87 -2.07 -18.81
CA GLY A 100 0.43 -2.11 -18.54
C GLY A 100 0.01 -2.45 -17.10
N TYR A 101 0.94 -2.82 -16.20
CA TYR A 101 0.57 -3.02 -14.79
C TYR A 101 0.21 -1.71 -14.10
N ASP A 102 0.76 -0.58 -14.53
CA ASP A 102 0.41 0.76 -14.05
C ASP A 102 -1.09 1.01 -14.20
N LYS A 103 -1.65 0.64 -15.35
CA LYS A 103 -3.09 0.72 -15.62
C LYS A 103 -3.89 -0.27 -14.76
N MET A 104 -3.36 -1.47 -14.52
CA MET A 104 -4.02 -2.48 -13.69
C MET A 104 -4.03 -2.08 -12.21
N ALA A 105 -2.89 -1.67 -11.67
CA ALA A 105 -2.73 -1.19 -10.31
C ALA A 105 -3.59 0.05 -10.07
N LYS A 106 -3.64 0.98 -11.04
CA LYS A 106 -4.55 2.13 -10.99
C LYS A 106 -6.02 1.70 -10.97
N ARG A 107 -6.43 0.74 -11.81
CA ARG A 107 -7.81 0.24 -11.83
C ARG A 107 -8.21 -0.47 -10.55
N GLU A 108 -7.35 -1.31 -9.98
CA GLU A 108 -7.61 -1.97 -8.69
C GLU A 108 -7.67 -0.96 -7.53
N TRP A 109 -6.95 0.15 -7.67
CA TRP A 109 -6.94 1.23 -6.69
C TRP A 109 -8.18 2.12 -6.76
N GLU A 110 -8.73 2.40 -7.94
CA GLU A 110 -9.87 3.32 -8.13
C GLU A 110 -11.20 2.72 -7.67
#